data_AF-A0A140L0G0-F1
#
_entry.id   AF-A0A140L0G0-F1
#
_cell.length_a   1.000
_cell.length_b   1.000
_cell.length_c   1.000
_cell.angle_alpha   90.00
_cell.angle_beta   90.00
_cell.angle_gamma   90.00
#
_symmetry.space_group_name_H-M   'P 1'
#
loop_
_entity.id
_entity.type
_entity.pdbx_description
1 polymer ?
#
loop_
_entity_poly.entity_id
_entity_poly.type
_entity_poly.pdbx_seq_one_letter_code
_entity_poly.pdbx_strand_id
1 'polypeptide(L)'
;MADNIVKTKRVFIPGCSLPSYNPILVEKTLEYLQEKLPGTGAILKCCGKPTKALGQEKKFKERYGTLQAEIDRLGAEEIIVACQSCFLTMTEDSPKQKVISLWELLPQIGLPKKSRGIGKKSDIVFAIHDSCPTRHRTTIHEGIRWIIHELGYKFEEPPHTRENTRCCGFGGMVVPANPELALRVMKRRTAEVSSDYMVAYCAACRESMVKGGKRAVHILDLIFGGPWTSDTEFPGVPSSPVTSWINRYKSKLAIRKVLE
;
A
#
# COMPACT_ATOMS: atom_id res chain seq x y z
N MET A 1 -23.73 -30.94 11.34
CA MET A 1 -22.53 -31.15 10.51
C MET A 1 -21.62 -29.98 10.78
N ALA A 2 -20.54 -30.21 11.53
CA ALA A 2 -19.57 -29.17 11.83
C ALA A 2 -18.81 -28.90 10.53
N ASP A 3 -19.19 -27.82 9.84
CA ASP A 3 -18.51 -27.41 8.63
C ASP A 3 -17.03 -27.21 8.96
N ASN A 4 -16.20 -27.97 8.23
CA ASN A 4 -14.76 -27.95 8.31
C ASN A 4 -14.28 -26.62 7.67
N ILE A 5 -14.57 -25.50 8.35
CA ILE A 5 -14.12 -24.17 7.94
C ILE A 5 -12.60 -24.21 8.05
N VAL A 6 -11.92 -24.21 6.90
CA VAL A 6 -10.48 -24.02 6.83
C VAL A 6 -10.17 -22.71 7.55
N LYS A 7 -9.65 -22.83 8.77
CA LYS A 7 -9.36 -21.67 9.63
C LYS A 7 -8.34 -20.81 8.89
N THR A 8 -8.73 -19.57 8.58
CA THR A 8 -7.88 -18.64 7.85
C THR A 8 -6.67 -18.31 8.73
N LYS A 9 -5.50 -18.87 8.45
CA LYS A 9 -4.28 -18.62 9.25
C LYS A 9 -3.78 -17.19 9.08
N ARG A 10 -3.94 -16.62 7.88
CA ARG A 10 -3.44 -15.31 7.50
C ARG A 10 -4.51 -14.48 6.84
N VAL A 11 -4.54 -13.18 7.11
CA VAL A 11 -5.47 -12.27 6.44
C VAL A 11 -4.72 -11.12 5.78
N PHE A 12 -5.00 -10.88 4.51
CA PHE A 12 -4.51 -9.72 3.78
C PHE A 12 -5.44 -8.52 3.98
N ILE A 13 -4.86 -7.40 4.41
CA ILE A 13 -5.57 -6.13 4.56
C ILE A 13 -4.87 -5.07 3.68
N PRO A 14 -5.43 -4.73 2.51
CA PRO A 14 -4.81 -3.81 1.56
C PRO A 14 -4.80 -2.34 2.04
N GLY A 15 -5.49 -2.04 3.14
CA GLY A 15 -5.77 -0.68 3.58
C GLY A 15 -6.94 -0.05 2.81
N CYS A 16 -7.06 1.28 2.87
CA CYS A 16 -8.17 1.99 2.24
C CYS A 16 -7.83 2.72 0.94
N SER A 17 -6.62 3.28 0.81
CA SER A 17 -6.23 4.06 -0.37
C SER A 17 -5.88 3.18 -1.57
N LEU A 18 -5.24 2.03 -1.37
CA LEU A 18 -4.91 1.08 -2.44
C LEU A 18 -6.15 0.59 -3.21
N PRO A 19 -7.23 0.10 -2.55
CA PRO A 19 -8.46 -0.31 -3.25
C PRO A 19 -9.23 0.87 -3.88
N SER A 20 -9.04 2.10 -3.41
CA SER A 20 -9.58 3.30 -4.08
C SER A 20 -8.79 3.65 -5.35
N TYR A 21 -7.48 3.40 -5.33
CA TYR A 21 -6.57 3.68 -6.42
C TYR A 21 -6.73 2.65 -7.54
N ASN A 22 -6.49 1.36 -7.26
CA ASN A 22 -6.47 0.33 -8.28
C ASN A 22 -6.96 -1.02 -7.73
N PRO A 23 -8.21 -1.44 -8.04
CA PRO A 23 -8.77 -2.70 -7.56
C PRO A 23 -8.04 -3.93 -8.11
N ILE A 24 -7.46 -3.86 -9.32
CA ILE A 24 -6.75 -4.97 -9.94
C ILE A 24 -5.50 -5.33 -9.12
N LEU A 25 -4.80 -4.34 -8.55
CA LEU A 25 -3.64 -4.62 -7.70
C LEU A 25 -4.03 -5.37 -6.42
N VAL A 26 -5.21 -5.09 -5.87
CA VAL A 26 -5.73 -5.80 -4.70
C VAL A 26 -6.02 -7.26 -5.05
N GLU A 27 -6.70 -7.49 -6.18
CA GLU A 27 -6.98 -8.84 -6.72
C GLU A 27 -5.69 -9.62 -6.94
N LYS A 28 -4.75 -9.08 -7.73
CA LYS A 28 -3.49 -9.74 -8.08
C LYS A 28 -2.58 -9.98 -6.88
N THR A 29 -2.60 -9.09 -5.89
CA THR A 29 -1.87 -9.32 -4.64
C THR A 29 -2.47 -10.49 -3.87
N LEU A 30 -3.80 -10.56 -3.76
CA LEU A 30 -4.46 -11.65 -3.04
C LEU A 30 -4.29 -13.00 -3.75
N GLU A 31 -4.45 -13.04 -5.09
CA GLU A 31 -4.18 -14.24 -5.91
C GLU A 31 -2.76 -14.76 -5.64
N TYR A 32 -1.76 -13.86 -5.68
CA TYR A 32 -0.37 -14.24 -5.44
C TYR A 32 -0.13 -14.73 -4.01
N LEU A 33 -0.74 -14.08 -3.01
CA LEU A 33 -0.65 -14.51 -1.63
C LEU A 33 -1.32 -15.87 -1.43
N GLN A 34 -2.44 -16.18 -2.08
CA GLN A 34 -3.04 -17.51 -2.03
C GLN A 34 -2.17 -18.57 -2.70
N GLU A 35 -1.53 -18.25 -3.84
CA GLU A 35 -0.60 -19.16 -4.52
C GLU A 35 0.57 -19.54 -3.60
N LYS A 36 1.19 -18.56 -2.93
CA LYS A 36 2.37 -18.78 -2.08
C LYS A 36 2.04 -19.21 -0.65
N LEU A 37 0.90 -18.77 -0.13
CA LEU A 37 0.45 -18.99 1.24
C LEU A 37 -1.02 -19.44 1.19
N PRO A 38 -1.29 -20.70 0.82
CA PRO A 38 -2.66 -21.22 0.74
C PRO A 38 -3.45 -21.00 2.03
N GLY A 39 -4.74 -20.68 1.89
CA GLY A 39 -5.61 -20.32 3.02
C GLY A 39 -5.46 -18.87 3.51
N THR A 40 -4.77 -18.01 2.76
CA THR A 40 -4.78 -16.56 3.01
C THR A 40 -6.15 -15.97 2.65
N GLY A 41 -6.85 -15.43 3.64
CA GLY A 41 -8.08 -14.67 3.46
C GLY A 41 -7.82 -13.19 3.22
N ALA A 42 -8.88 -12.37 3.15
CA ALA A 42 -8.75 -10.93 3.04
C ALA A 42 -9.87 -10.17 3.78
N ILE A 43 -9.53 -9.00 4.33
CA ILE A 43 -10.49 -8.07 4.93
C ILE A 43 -10.34 -6.70 4.27
N LEU A 44 -11.45 -6.17 3.77
CA LEU A 44 -11.53 -4.81 3.24
C LEU A 44 -12.28 -3.89 4.22
N LYS A 45 -11.57 -3.45 5.25
CA LYS A 45 -12.10 -2.53 6.27
C LYS A 45 -11.02 -1.55 6.75
N CYS A 46 -11.44 -0.35 7.13
CA CYS A 46 -10.52 0.73 7.52
C CYS A 46 -9.95 0.50 8.93
N CYS A 47 -8.65 0.73 9.11
CA CYS A 47 -7.98 0.68 10.41
C CYS A 47 -8.31 1.85 11.35
N GLY A 48 -9.07 2.86 10.91
CA GLY A 48 -9.42 4.00 11.77
C GLY A 48 -8.31 5.01 12.04
N LYS A 49 -7.13 4.89 11.39
CA LYS A 49 -5.99 5.83 11.57
C LYS A 49 -6.38 7.32 11.54
N PRO A 50 -7.23 7.82 10.62
CA PRO A 50 -7.69 9.21 10.65
C PRO A 50 -8.39 9.61 11.96
N THR A 51 -9.27 8.74 12.47
CA THR A 51 -10.00 8.96 13.73
C THR A 51 -9.03 9.01 14.91
N LYS A 52 -8.05 8.10 14.95
CA LYS A 52 -6.96 8.11 15.95
C LYS A 52 -6.14 9.40 15.86
N ALA A 53 -5.77 9.83 14.65
CA ALA A 53 -4.99 11.04 14.42
C ALA A 53 -5.70 12.34 14.85
N LEU A 54 -7.04 12.34 14.90
CA LEU A 54 -7.85 13.45 15.41
C LEU A 54 -8.04 13.41 16.94
N GLY A 55 -7.42 12.47 17.65
CA GLY A 55 -7.59 12.29 19.10
C GLY A 55 -8.97 11.79 19.51
N GLN A 56 -9.78 11.29 18.57
CA GLN A 56 -11.12 10.76 18.84
C GLN A 56 -11.04 9.31 19.36
N GLU A 57 -10.35 9.10 20.48
CA GLU A 57 -9.97 7.77 20.98
C GLU A 57 -11.16 6.82 21.17
N LYS A 58 -12.28 7.29 21.70
CA LYS A 58 -13.49 6.46 21.86
C LYS A 58 -14.00 5.94 20.51
N LYS A 59 -14.14 6.84 19.52
CA LYS A 59 -14.59 6.48 18.16
C LYS A 59 -13.57 5.62 17.44
N PHE A 60 -12.28 5.83 17.71
CA PHE A 60 -11.23 4.97 17.18
C PHE A 60 -11.37 3.54 17.71
N LYS A 61 -11.49 3.36 19.03
CA LYS A 61 -11.70 2.04 19.65
C LYS A 61 -12.95 1.33 19.15
N GLU A 62 -14.07 2.04 19.01
CA GLU A 62 -15.30 1.49 18.42
C GLU A 62 -15.07 0.99 16.99
N ARG A 63 -14.48 1.82 16.12
CA ARG A 63 -14.21 1.46 14.72
C ARG A 63 -13.22 0.31 14.61
N TYR A 64 -12.11 0.39 15.35
CA TYR A 64 -11.08 -0.64 15.35
C TYR A 64 -11.60 -1.96 15.91
N GLY A 65 -12.44 -1.92 16.95
CA GLY A 65 -13.10 -3.10 17.50
C GLY A 65 -13.89 -3.88 16.44
N THR A 66 -14.58 -3.21 15.52
CA THR A 66 -15.27 -3.90 14.42
C THR A 66 -14.35 -4.56 13.40
N LEU A 67 -13.10 -4.08 13.28
CA LEU A 67 -12.08 -4.69 12.44
C LEU A 67 -11.44 -5.88 13.18
N GLN A 68 -11.07 -5.70 14.46
CA GLN A 68 -10.54 -6.76 15.29
C GLN A 68 -11.49 -7.95 15.39
N ALA A 69 -12.79 -7.69 15.62
CA ALA A 69 -13.80 -8.76 15.67
C ALA A 69 -13.89 -9.55 14.36
N GLU A 70 -13.63 -8.91 13.22
CA GLU A 70 -13.62 -9.60 11.91
C GLU A 70 -12.36 -10.44 11.73
N ILE A 71 -11.20 -9.94 12.16
CA ILE A 71 -9.93 -10.68 12.20
C ILE A 71 -10.07 -11.92 13.09
N ASP A 72 -10.61 -11.75 14.30
CA ASP A 72 -10.81 -12.83 15.27
C ASP A 72 -11.80 -13.87 14.76
N ARG A 73 -12.89 -13.44 14.10
CA ARG A 73 -13.90 -14.34 13.50
C ARG A 73 -13.31 -15.22 12.40
N LEU A 74 -12.36 -14.71 11.62
CA LEU A 74 -11.65 -15.52 10.62
C LEU A 74 -10.63 -16.48 11.26
N GLY A 75 -10.31 -16.29 12.54
CA GLY A 75 -9.31 -17.07 13.26
C GLY A 75 -7.87 -16.77 12.83
N ALA A 76 -7.62 -15.57 12.29
CA ALA A 76 -6.32 -15.19 11.76
C ALA A 76 -5.28 -14.97 12.87
N GLU A 77 -4.11 -15.58 12.68
CA GLU A 77 -2.93 -15.45 13.54
C GLU A 77 -1.96 -14.39 13.01
N GLU A 78 -1.93 -14.18 11.69
CA GLU A 78 -1.05 -13.24 11.01
C GLU A 78 -1.84 -12.27 10.12
N ILE A 79 -1.51 -10.99 10.20
CA ILE A 79 -2.10 -9.91 9.40
C ILE A 79 -1.05 -9.41 8.42
N ILE A 80 -1.28 -9.59 7.13
CA ILE A 80 -0.43 -9.09 6.04
C ILE A 80 -0.99 -7.74 5.59
N VAL A 81 -0.17 -6.69 5.63
CA VAL A 81 -0.60 -5.33 5.26
C VAL A 81 0.24 -4.70 4.15
N ALA A 82 -0.43 -4.08 3.18
CA ALA A 82 0.23 -3.27 2.16
C ALA A 82 0.37 -1.78 2.56
N CYS A 83 -0.41 -1.33 3.56
CA CYS A 83 -0.42 0.07 3.99
C CYS A 83 0.39 0.28 5.28
N GLN A 84 1.25 1.30 5.27
CA GLN A 84 2.20 1.65 6.32
C GLN A 84 1.50 2.19 7.56
N SER A 85 0.45 2.97 7.37
CA SER A 85 -0.41 3.41 8.48
C SER A 85 -1.18 2.25 9.09
N CYS A 86 -1.66 1.29 8.27
CA CYS A 86 -2.30 0.08 8.78
C CYS A 86 -1.29 -0.78 9.54
N PHE A 87 -0.06 -0.91 9.06
CA PHE A 87 1.02 -1.62 9.76
C PHE A 87 1.24 -1.09 11.16
N LEU A 88 1.46 0.22 11.34
CA LEU A 88 1.64 0.79 12.67
C LEU A 88 0.41 0.59 13.56
N THR A 89 -0.78 0.96 13.07
CA THR A 89 -2.00 0.89 13.87
C THR A 89 -2.32 -0.55 14.27
N MET A 90 -2.19 -1.51 13.36
CA MET A 90 -2.49 -2.91 13.69
C MET A 90 -1.42 -3.54 14.58
N THR A 91 -0.15 -3.15 14.43
CA THR A 91 0.90 -3.62 15.34
C THR A 91 0.64 -3.17 16.78
N GLU A 92 0.08 -1.97 16.95
CA GLU A 92 -0.24 -1.41 18.27
C GLU A 92 -1.57 -1.97 18.83
N ASP A 93 -2.60 -2.08 17.98
CA ASP A 93 -3.98 -2.33 18.40
C ASP A 93 -4.45 -3.80 18.20
N SER A 94 -3.65 -4.68 17.57
CA SER A 94 -3.89 -6.13 17.45
C SER A 94 -2.77 -6.98 18.09
N PRO A 95 -2.54 -6.90 19.41
CA PRO A 95 -1.39 -7.54 20.07
C PRO A 95 -1.42 -9.09 20.04
N LYS A 96 -2.57 -9.70 19.71
CA LYS A 96 -2.71 -11.16 19.59
C LYS A 96 -2.25 -11.69 18.23
N GLN A 97 -2.17 -10.83 17.22
CA GLN A 97 -1.79 -11.21 15.87
C GLN A 97 -0.37 -10.74 15.54
N LYS A 98 0.35 -11.56 14.77
CA LYS A 98 1.58 -11.13 14.15
C LYS A 98 1.25 -10.22 12.97
N VAL A 99 1.71 -8.98 13.00
CA VAL A 99 1.51 -8.04 11.88
C VAL A 99 2.78 -8.00 11.04
N ILE A 100 2.66 -8.27 9.73
CA ILE A 100 3.77 -8.26 8.78
C ILE A 100 3.47 -7.34 7.61
N SER A 101 4.47 -6.51 7.24
CA SER A 101 4.35 -5.73 6.01
C SER A 101 4.52 -6.63 4.79
N LEU A 102 3.67 -6.44 3.78
CA LEU A 102 3.81 -7.10 2.49
C LEU A 102 5.22 -6.91 1.90
N TRP A 103 5.84 -5.76 2.17
CA TRP A 103 7.17 -5.40 1.66
C TRP A 103 8.31 -6.17 2.34
N GLU A 104 8.10 -6.64 3.57
CA GLU A 104 9.04 -7.54 4.27
C GLU A 104 8.78 -9.00 3.90
N LEU A 105 7.55 -9.33 3.54
CA LEU A 105 7.12 -10.68 3.20
C LEU A 105 7.58 -11.09 1.79
N LEU A 106 7.46 -10.20 0.79
CA LEU A 106 7.81 -10.52 -0.60
C LEU A 106 9.27 -10.99 -0.79
N PRO A 107 10.29 -10.41 -0.13
CA PRO A 107 11.64 -10.98 -0.16
C PRO A 107 11.74 -12.43 0.33
N GLN A 108 10.83 -12.88 1.21
CA GLN A 108 10.83 -14.23 1.78
C GLN A 108 10.10 -15.24 0.88
N ILE A 109 9.01 -14.82 0.24
CA ILE A 109 8.15 -15.71 -0.59
C ILE A 109 8.40 -15.57 -2.10
N GLY A 110 9.20 -14.58 -2.49
CA GLY A 110 9.52 -14.25 -3.88
C GLY A 110 8.58 -13.22 -4.51
N LEU A 111 8.75 -13.07 -5.82
CA LEU A 111 7.84 -12.33 -6.71
C LEU A 111 7.18 -13.30 -7.71
N PRO A 112 6.07 -12.93 -8.36
CA PRO A 112 5.54 -13.69 -9.47
C PRO A 112 6.62 -13.89 -10.55
N LYS A 113 6.77 -15.11 -11.09
CA LYS A 113 7.82 -15.44 -12.07
C LYS A 113 7.83 -14.48 -13.27
N LYS A 114 6.64 -14.13 -13.77
CA LYS A 114 6.43 -13.21 -14.90
C LYS A 114 6.84 -11.76 -14.63
N SER A 115 6.93 -11.37 -13.36
CA SER A 115 7.29 -10.00 -12.96
C SER A 115 8.81 -9.82 -12.87
N ARG A 116 9.58 -10.90 -12.66
CA ARG A 116 11.04 -10.82 -12.53
C ARG A 116 11.67 -10.33 -13.84
N GLY A 117 12.41 -9.23 -13.76
CA GLY A 117 13.03 -8.60 -14.92
C GLY A 117 12.08 -7.91 -15.91
N ILE A 118 10.80 -7.70 -15.55
CA ILE A 118 9.82 -7.03 -16.42
C ILE A 118 10.27 -5.62 -16.82
N GLY A 119 11.03 -4.94 -15.96
CA GLY A 119 11.58 -3.60 -16.17
C GLY A 119 12.96 -3.55 -16.84
N LYS A 120 13.58 -4.68 -17.22
CA LYS A 120 14.97 -4.71 -17.73
C LYS A 120 15.21 -3.83 -18.96
N LYS A 121 14.18 -3.64 -19.79
CA LYS A 121 14.23 -2.80 -21.01
C LYS A 121 13.64 -1.40 -20.80
N SER A 122 13.31 -1.06 -19.55
CA SER A 122 12.79 0.26 -19.21
C SER A 122 13.87 1.32 -19.39
N ASP A 123 13.48 2.43 -20.00
CA ASP A 123 14.31 3.61 -20.26
C ASP A 123 14.19 4.69 -19.18
N ILE A 124 13.31 4.47 -18.18
CA ILE A 124 13.07 5.40 -17.09
C ILE A 124 13.82 4.99 -15.81
N VAL A 125 14.17 6.00 -15.00
CA VAL A 125 14.75 5.82 -13.66
C VAL A 125 13.73 6.25 -12.63
N PHE A 126 13.31 5.37 -11.74
CA PHE A 126 12.34 5.71 -10.69
C PHE A 126 12.99 6.32 -9.46
N ALA A 127 12.50 7.45 -8.98
CA ALA A 127 12.81 7.94 -7.64
C ALA A 127 11.92 7.26 -6.59
N ILE A 128 12.52 6.67 -5.56
CA ILE A 128 11.77 6.01 -4.48
C ILE A 128 11.30 7.06 -3.46
N HIS A 129 10.01 7.01 -3.10
CA HIS A 129 9.49 7.73 -1.95
C HIS A 129 9.22 6.79 -0.77
N ASP A 130 10.09 6.84 0.24
CA ASP A 130 9.88 6.15 1.51
C ASP A 130 8.79 6.82 2.36
N SER A 131 7.92 6.00 2.94
CA SER A 131 6.73 6.47 3.65
C SER A 131 7.03 6.80 5.11
N CYS A 132 6.67 8.00 5.56
CA CYS A 132 6.97 8.48 6.91
C CYS A 132 6.46 7.60 8.08
N PRO A 133 5.32 6.87 8.02
CA PRO A 133 4.91 6.02 9.13
C PRO A 133 5.91 4.88 9.38
N THR A 134 6.58 4.38 8.35
CA THR A 134 7.53 3.27 8.45
C THR A 134 8.98 3.74 8.35
N ARG A 135 9.28 5.02 8.59
CA ARG A 135 10.64 5.57 8.43
C ARG A 135 11.71 4.87 9.27
N HIS A 136 11.33 4.27 10.41
CA HIS A 136 12.27 3.52 11.26
C HIS A 136 12.17 2.00 11.06
N ARG A 137 11.59 1.55 9.95
CA ARG A 137 11.48 0.12 9.59
C ARG A 137 12.40 -0.16 8.40
N THR A 138 13.69 -0.34 8.69
CA THR A 138 14.74 -0.61 7.70
C THR A 138 14.42 -1.83 6.83
N THR A 139 13.85 -2.89 7.41
CA THR A 139 13.39 -4.09 6.71
C THR A 139 12.35 -3.80 5.61
N ILE A 140 11.42 -2.88 5.85
CA ILE A 140 10.47 -2.43 4.82
C ILE A 140 11.20 -1.68 3.70
N HIS A 141 12.12 -0.78 4.05
CA HIS A 141 12.90 -0.02 3.05
C HIS A 141 13.73 -0.92 2.14
N GLU A 142 14.41 -1.90 2.72
CA GLU A 142 15.21 -2.87 1.96
C GLU A 142 14.33 -3.80 1.13
N GLY A 143 13.15 -4.17 1.63
CA GLY A 143 12.16 -4.92 0.86
C GLY A 143 11.73 -4.20 -0.42
N ILE A 144 11.48 -2.89 -0.36
CA ILE A 144 11.12 -2.09 -1.55
C ILE A 144 12.25 -2.06 -2.58
N ARG A 145 13.49 -1.87 -2.13
CA ARG A 145 14.66 -1.82 -3.00
C ARG A 145 14.93 -3.18 -3.65
N TRP A 146 14.80 -4.25 -2.86
CA TRP A 146 14.86 -5.62 -3.36
C TRP A 146 13.79 -5.85 -4.45
N ILE A 147 12.54 -5.46 -4.22
CA ILE A 147 11.47 -5.60 -5.22
C ILE A 147 11.85 -4.90 -6.52
N ILE A 148 12.21 -3.61 -6.48
CA ILE A 148 12.51 -2.82 -7.69
C ILE A 148 13.70 -3.42 -8.45
N HIS A 149 14.74 -3.85 -7.73
CA HIS A 149 15.89 -4.53 -8.31
C HIS A 149 15.52 -5.84 -9.01
N GLU A 150 14.71 -6.70 -8.36
CA GLU A 150 14.27 -7.98 -8.93
C GLU A 150 13.36 -7.81 -10.16
N LEU A 151 12.59 -6.73 -10.21
CA LEU A 151 11.83 -6.33 -11.39
C LEU A 151 12.74 -5.81 -12.52
N GLY A 152 13.97 -5.41 -12.22
CA GLY A 152 14.97 -4.94 -13.20
C GLY A 152 14.83 -3.48 -13.60
N TYR A 153 14.12 -2.65 -12.83
CA TYR A 153 14.04 -1.21 -13.06
C TYR A 153 15.25 -0.47 -12.47
N LYS A 154 15.67 0.60 -13.14
CA LYS A 154 16.62 1.55 -12.56
C LYS A 154 15.92 2.45 -11.55
N PHE A 155 16.62 2.80 -10.47
CA PHE A 155 16.09 3.74 -9.49
C PHE A 155 17.16 4.68 -8.94
N GLU A 156 16.72 5.83 -8.45
CA GLU A 156 17.52 6.80 -7.70
C GLU A 156 16.99 6.95 -6.27
N GLU A 157 17.87 7.38 -5.38
CA GLU A 157 17.55 7.73 -4.00
C GLU A 157 17.43 9.25 -3.87
N PRO A 158 16.22 9.79 -3.66
CA PRO A 158 16.06 11.22 -3.45
C PRO A 158 16.75 11.72 -2.18
N PRO A 159 17.03 13.04 -2.08
CA PRO A 159 17.32 13.67 -0.80
C PRO A 159 16.23 13.36 0.20
N HIS A 160 16.58 13.08 1.46
CA HIS A 160 15.61 12.70 2.51
C HIS A 160 14.82 11.43 2.13
N THR A 161 15.53 10.31 2.11
CA THR A 161 15.00 8.95 1.91
C THR A 161 15.16 8.12 3.20
N ARG A 162 14.62 6.90 3.24
CA ARG A 162 14.67 5.97 4.39
C ARG A 162 14.27 6.64 5.72
N GLU A 163 15.11 6.51 6.74
CA GLU A 163 14.90 7.12 8.06
C GLU A 163 14.84 8.64 8.01
N ASN A 164 15.42 9.27 7.00
CA ASN A 164 15.39 10.71 6.79
C ASN A 164 14.17 11.16 5.97
N THR A 165 13.25 10.26 5.61
CA THR A 165 12.12 10.61 4.74
C THR A 165 11.24 11.74 5.30
N ARG A 166 10.87 12.66 4.40
CA ARG A 166 9.94 13.76 4.69
C ARG A 166 8.50 13.36 4.37
N CYS A 167 7.56 13.97 5.09
CA CYS A 167 6.14 13.79 4.83
C CYS A 167 5.77 14.17 3.38
N CYS A 168 4.92 13.36 2.74
CA CYS A 168 4.39 13.61 1.39
C CYS A 168 3.29 14.68 1.33
N GLY A 169 2.84 15.22 2.47
CA GLY A 169 1.75 16.19 2.54
C GLY A 169 0.34 15.61 2.55
N PHE A 170 0.17 14.28 2.60
CA PHE A 170 -1.16 13.65 2.70
C PHE A 170 -1.61 13.39 4.15
N GLY A 171 -0.66 13.07 5.03
CA GLY A 171 -0.93 12.58 6.38
C GLY A 171 -1.55 13.61 7.33
N GLY A 172 -1.99 13.16 8.51
CA GLY A 172 -2.42 14.06 9.59
C GLY A 172 -3.68 14.88 9.30
N MET A 173 -4.52 14.45 8.35
CA MET A 173 -5.74 15.16 7.94
C MET A 173 -5.50 16.57 7.39
N VAL A 174 -4.27 16.89 6.98
CA VAL A 174 -3.94 18.21 6.45
C VAL A 174 -4.62 18.49 5.11
N VAL A 175 -4.88 17.45 4.30
CA VAL A 175 -5.54 17.60 2.98
C VAL A 175 -6.92 18.26 3.11
N PRO A 176 -7.86 17.76 3.95
CA PRO A 176 -9.13 18.45 4.15
C PRO A 176 -9.03 19.67 5.07
N ALA A 177 -8.09 19.72 6.02
CA ALA A 177 -8.01 20.81 6.99
C ALA A 177 -7.32 22.08 6.45
N ASN A 178 -6.30 21.93 5.60
CA ASN A 178 -5.54 23.02 4.97
C ASN A 178 -4.98 22.55 3.60
N PRO A 179 -5.83 22.55 2.55
CA PRO A 179 -5.45 22.05 1.23
C PRO A 179 -4.25 22.78 0.60
N GLU A 180 -4.12 24.09 0.85
CA GLU A 180 -3.01 24.89 0.33
C GLU A 180 -1.67 24.46 0.94
N LEU A 181 -1.63 24.27 2.27
CA LEU A 181 -0.45 23.75 2.94
C LEU A 181 -0.12 22.35 2.45
N ALA A 182 -1.11 21.47 2.31
CA ALA A 182 -0.93 20.13 1.78
C ALA A 182 -0.26 20.17 0.39
N LEU A 183 -0.75 21.02 -0.51
CA LEU A 183 -0.19 21.19 -1.85
C LEU A 183 1.23 21.77 -1.83
N ARG A 184 1.52 22.76 -0.95
CA ARG A 184 2.88 23.28 -0.78
C ARG A 184 3.86 22.20 -0.33
N VAL A 185 3.45 21.33 0.59
CA VAL A 185 4.28 20.21 1.06
C VAL A 185 4.48 19.17 -0.05
N MET A 186 3.42 18.84 -0.81
CA MET A 186 3.52 17.93 -1.97
C MET A 186 4.52 18.46 -3.01
N LYS A 187 4.39 19.73 -3.40
CA LYS A 187 5.31 20.40 -4.35
C LYS A 187 6.75 20.46 -3.84
N ARG A 188 6.95 20.79 -2.55
CA ARG A 188 8.29 20.77 -1.94
C ARG A 188 8.90 19.37 -1.99
N ARG A 189 8.12 18.33 -1.70
CA ARG A 189 8.60 16.94 -1.70
C ARG A 189 9.00 16.47 -3.10
N THR A 190 8.25 16.84 -4.13
CA THR A 190 8.55 16.46 -5.52
C THR A 190 9.65 17.30 -6.15
N ALA A 191 9.83 18.56 -5.73
CA ALA A 191 10.91 19.43 -6.21
C ALA A 191 12.32 18.98 -5.77
N GLU A 192 12.43 18.15 -4.72
CA GLU A 192 13.70 17.54 -4.30
C GLU A 192 14.16 16.39 -5.22
N VAL A 193 13.34 16.00 -6.18
CA VAL A 193 13.54 14.78 -6.99
C VAL A 193 13.88 15.16 -8.42
N SER A 194 15.03 14.68 -8.90
CA SER A 194 15.49 14.87 -10.29
C SER A 194 14.60 14.14 -11.28
N SER A 195 14.32 12.85 -11.04
CA SER A 195 13.49 12.07 -11.94
C SER A 195 12.05 12.58 -12.01
N ASP A 196 11.46 12.57 -13.20
CA ASP A 196 10.03 12.81 -13.39
C ASP A 196 9.16 11.62 -12.94
N TYR A 197 9.79 10.46 -12.79
CA TYR A 197 9.13 9.20 -12.47
C TYR A 197 9.37 8.83 -11.01
N MET A 198 8.28 8.63 -10.27
CA MET A 198 8.37 8.26 -8.85
C MET A 198 7.66 6.96 -8.56
N VAL A 199 8.19 6.19 -7.62
CA VAL A 199 7.54 5.01 -7.08
C VAL A 199 7.33 5.18 -5.58
N ALA A 200 6.11 4.92 -5.14
CA ALA A 200 5.77 4.85 -3.73
C ALA A 200 5.11 3.52 -3.41
N TYR A 201 5.19 3.08 -2.17
CA TYR A 201 4.55 1.86 -1.69
C TYR A 201 3.42 2.15 -0.70
N CYS A 202 3.03 3.43 -0.62
CA CYS A 202 1.81 3.94 0.00
C CYS A 202 0.97 4.62 -1.08
N ALA A 203 -0.26 4.15 -1.33
CA ALA A 203 -1.14 4.73 -2.34
C ALA A 203 -1.46 6.22 -2.11
N ALA A 204 -1.54 6.67 -0.86
CA ALA A 204 -1.71 8.09 -0.53
C ALA A 204 -0.46 8.93 -0.83
N CYS A 205 0.74 8.39 -0.59
CA CYS A 205 1.98 9.08 -0.96
C CYS A 205 2.12 9.15 -2.49
N ARG A 206 1.73 8.09 -3.20
CA ARG A 206 1.67 8.09 -4.67
C ARG A 206 0.76 9.21 -5.18
N GLU A 207 -0.43 9.37 -4.60
CA GLU A 207 -1.33 10.48 -4.94
C GLU A 207 -0.68 11.85 -4.70
N SER A 208 0.00 12.03 -3.56
CA SER A 208 0.78 13.24 -3.29
C SER A 208 1.85 13.52 -4.34
N MET A 209 2.56 12.50 -4.84
CA MET A 209 3.60 12.70 -5.85
C MET A 209 2.99 13.17 -7.18
N VAL A 210 1.82 12.63 -7.57
CA VAL A 210 1.09 13.11 -8.76
C VAL A 210 0.59 14.54 -8.58
N LYS A 211 0.00 14.87 -7.42
CA LYS A 211 -0.42 16.25 -7.11
C LYS A 211 0.75 17.23 -7.03
N GLY A 212 1.95 16.74 -6.68
CA GLY A 212 3.19 17.48 -6.71
C GLY A 212 3.81 17.62 -8.11
N GLY A 213 3.20 17.04 -9.16
CA GLY A 213 3.61 17.22 -10.55
C GLY A 213 4.47 16.09 -11.13
N LYS A 214 4.65 14.97 -10.44
CA LYS A 214 5.47 13.84 -10.91
C LYS A 214 4.62 12.70 -11.47
N ARG A 215 5.17 11.93 -12.42
CA ARG A 215 4.57 10.69 -12.94
C ARG A 215 4.82 9.57 -11.93
N ALA A 216 3.86 9.31 -11.04
CA ALA A 216 4.05 8.37 -9.95
C ALA A 216 3.29 7.05 -10.12
N VAL A 217 3.84 5.95 -9.62
CA VAL A 217 3.17 4.64 -9.55
C VAL A 217 3.27 4.05 -8.15
N HIS A 218 2.37 3.12 -7.85
CA HIS A 218 2.49 2.29 -6.68
C HIS A 218 3.48 1.14 -6.97
N ILE A 219 4.23 0.65 -5.98
CA ILE A 219 5.17 -0.47 -6.20
C ILE A 219 4.47 -1.72 -6.77
N LEU A 220 3.20 -1.94 -6.43
CA LEU A 220 2.40 -3.03 -6.98
C LEU A 220 2.08 -2.85 -8.47
N ASP A 221 2.02 -1.61 -8.98
CA ASP A 221 1.92 -1.38 -10.43
C ASP A 221 3.18 -1.87 -11.14
N LEU A 222 4.36 -1.70 -10.53
CA LEU A 222 5.60 -2.24 -11.10
C LEU A 222 5.62 -3.77 -11.10
N ILE A 223 5.06 -4.39 -10.04
CA ILE A 223 4.97 -5.86 -9.93
C ILE A 223 3.97 -6.44 -10.93
N PHE A 224 2.77 -5.86 -11.06
CA PHE A 224 1.65 -6.47 -11.77
C PHE A 224 1.22 -5.79 -13.07
N GLY A 225 1.70 -4.58 -13.36
CA GLY A 225 1.26 -3.75 -14.49
C GLY A 225 2.36 -3.29 -15.45
N GLY A 226 3.61 -3.70 -15.25
CA GLY A 226 4.71 -3.36 -16.17
C GLY A 226 4.66 -4.10 -17.52
N PRO A 227 5.60 -3.80 -18.44
CA PRO A 227 6.72 -2.86 -18.28
C PRO A 227 6.28 -1.38 -18.27
N TRP A 228 6.96 -0.56 -17.47
CA TRP A 228 6.79 0.90 -17.44
C TRP A 228 7.96 1.58 -18.17
N THR A 229 7.67 2.48 -19.10
CA THR A 229 8.63 3.20 -19.96
C THR A 229 8.21 4.66 -20.11
N SER A 230 9.00 5.49 -20.79
CA SER A 230 8.63 6.88 -21.08
C SER A 230 7.32 7.01 -21.86
N ASP A 231 7.01 6.00 -22.67
CA ASP A 231 5.85 5.94 -23.57
C ASP A 231 4.60 5.37 -22.89
N THR A 232 4.75 4.84 -21.67
CA THR A 232 3.62 4.30 -20.90
C THR A 232 2.74 5.43 -20.36
N GLU A 233 1.41 5.25 -20.42
CA GLU A 233 0.48 6.16 -19.76
C GLU A 233 0.54 5.95 -18.24
N PHE A 234 0.93 7.00 -17.50
CA PHE A 234 0.97 6.96 -16.05
C PHE A 234 -0.41 7.24 -15.45
N PRO A 235 -0.81 6.49 -14.41
CA PRO A 235 -2.13 6.67 -13.82
C PRO A 235 -2.33 8.11 -13.30
N GLY A 236 -3.56 8.61 -13.34
CA GLY A 236 -3.93 9.88 -12.72
C GLY A 236 -4.21 9.75 -11.22
N VAL A 237 -4.74 10.81 -10.62
CA VAL A 237 -5.49 10.70 -9.36
C VAL A 237 -6.96 10.45 -9.68
N PRO A 238 -7.75 9.78 -8.82
CA PRO A 238 -9.17 9.61 -9.07
C PRO A 238 -9.85 10.96 -9.31
N SER A 239 -10.62 11.07 -10.40
CA SER A 239 -11.30 12.31 -10.80
C SER A 239 -12.33 12.81 -9.79
N SER A 240 -12.86 11.91 -8.95
CA SER A 240 -13.84 12.23 -7.92
C SER A 240 -13.83 11.22 -6.76
N PRO A 241 -14.43 11.57 -5.61
CA PRO A 241 -14.72 10.61 -4.54
C PRO A 241 -15.59 9.43 -5.03
N VAL A 242 -16.50 9.66 -5.98
CA VAL A 242 -17.37 8.60 -6.53
C VAL A 242 -16.53 7.52 -7.23
N THR A 243 -15.56 7.92 -8.05
CA THR A 243 -14.61 6.99 -8.69
C THR A 243 -13.87 6.14 -7.65
N SER A 244 -13.43 6.77 -6.56
CA SER A 244 -12.76 6.07 -5.45
C SER A 244 -13.69 5.04 -4.79
N TRP A 245 -14.96 5.38 -4.54
CA TRP A 245 -15.94 4.47 -3.97
C TRP A 245 -16.29 3.30 -4.90
N ILE A 246 -16.42 3.56 -6.20
CA ILE A 246 -16.63 2.51 -7.21
C ILE A 246 -15.43 1.55 -7.21
N ASN A 247 -14.20 2.05 -7.19
CA ASN A 247 -13.00 1.22 -7.13
C ASN A 247 -12.92 0.37 -5.86
N ARG A 248 -13.32 0.94 -4.70
CA ARG A 248 -13.43 0.17 -3.45
C ARG A 248 -14.48 -0.94 -3.55
N TYR A 249 -15.62 -0.67 -4.18
CA TYR A 249 -16.65 -1.67 -4.42
C TYR A 249 -16.14 -2.79 -5.35
N LYS A 250 -15.47 -2.43 -6.46
CA LYS A 250 -14.81 -3.39 -7.35
C LYS A 250 -13.79 -4.25 -6.61
N SER A 251 -12.99 -3.65 -5.73
CA SER A 251 -12.04 -4.39 -4.88
C SER A 251 -12.74 -5.40 -3.98
N LYS A 252 -13.91 -5.05 -3.42
CA LYS A 252 -14.71 -5.96 -2.60
C LYS A 252 -15.21 -7.17 -3.41
N LEU A 253 -15.67 -6.93 -4.65
CA LEU A 253 -16.11 -8.00 -5.55
C LEU A 253 -14.94 -8.89 -5.98
N ALA A 254 -13.81 -8.29 -6.32
CA ALA A 254 -12.60 -9.02 -6.71
C ALA A 254 -12.08 -9.91 -5.56
N ILE A 255 -12.07 -9.40 -4.32
CA ILE A 255 -11.72 -10.20 -3.14
C ILE A 255 -12.65 -11.40 -3.01
N ARG A 256 -13.97 -11.22 -3.15
CA ARG A 256 -14.93 -12.34 -3.06
C ARG A 256 -14.64 -13.42 -4.10
N LYS A 257 -14.46 -13.00 -5.36
CA LYS A 257 -14.15 -13.90 -6.47
C LYS A 257 -12.85 -14.71 -6.25
N VAL A 258 -11.84 -14.13 -5.61
CA VAL A 258 -10.57 -14.84 -5.31
C VAL A 258 -10.71 -15.78 -4.11
N LEU A 259 -11.64 -15.53 -3.20
CA LEU A 259 -11.87 -16.36 -2.02
C LEU A 259 -12.93 -17.47 -2.23
N GLU A 260 -13.66 -17.44 -3.34
CA GLU A 260 -14.59 -18.47 -3.82
C GLU A 260 -13.83 -19.61 -4.50
#